data_AF-A0A1A8XD19-F1
#
_entry.id   AF-A0A1A8XD19-F1
#
_cell.length_a   1.000
_cell.length_b   1.000
_cell.length_c   1.000
_cell.angle_alpha   90.00
_cell.angle_beta   90.00
_cell.angle_gamma   90.00
#
_symmetry.space_group_name_H-M   'P 1'
#
loop_
_entity.id
_entity.type
_entity.pdbx_description
1 polymer ?
#
loop_
_entity_poly.entity_id
_entity_poly.type
_entity_poly.pdbx_seq_one_letter_code
_entity_poly.pdbx_strand_id
1 'polypeptide(L)'
;MFPLVLKLRRLGLLAVSTLALLQAPAYAQLTIEITGAGANRIPVAIAEFGGETSAARVVTTVVRGDLERSGLFKMVDTNGMAMTEASTPVYDDWRSRGADALAAGSIGETPDGRKEARFRLFDVNKQSILGGSAFVTSKPMLRAAGHRIADMIYEKLTGEPGIFSTRVAYVVRASATRYELHISDADGQNEQVALISKEPIISPAWSPDGTRLAYVSFENKKPVVYAHSLASGKRIVVANFKGSNSAPAWSPDGRKLAVVLSKDGGSQIFTVNADGSGVQRLTTASAINTEPNFSPDGQSVYFTSDRGGSPQIYRVGVGGGEPQRVSFDGSYNVTPRLSPDGKSMAFISRREGSFRLSVMDLASRQVQVLTDSHKDESPSFSPNGRMILIATEQGGRGVLSAVSIDGRIKQRLSITAGDVREPAWGPFNK
;
A
#
# COMPACT_ATOMS: atom_id res chain seq x y z
N MET A 1 80.11 14.91 31.92
CA MET A 1 79.28 15.42 33.02
C MET A 1 78.11 14.44 33.20
N PHE A 2 78.19 13.57 34.21
CA PHE A 2 77.18 12.57 34.62
C PHE A 2 75.98 13.26 35.33
N PRO A 3 74.87 12.60 35.74
CA PRO A 3 73.76 11.97 34.99
C PRO A 3 72.37 12.31 35.65
N LEU A 4 71.25 11.67 35.24
CA LEU A 4 70.17 11.15 36.14
C LEU A 4 69.05 10.51 35.27
N VAL A 5 68.86 9.18 35.30
CA VAL A 5 67.78 8.44 36.03
C VAL A 5 66.46 8.36 35.24
N LEU A 6 65.66 7.29 35.18
CA LEU A 6 65.76 5.84 35.37
C LEU A 6 64.34 5.32 35.00
N LYS A 7 64.26 4.20 34.27
CA LYS A 7 63.20 3.16 34.21
C LYS A 7 61.75 3.51 34.63
N LEU A 8 60.78 3.12 33.80
CA LEU A 8 59.67 2.25 34.25
C LEU A 8 59.01 1.46 33.12
N ARG A 9 58.51 0.29 33.53
CA ARG A 9 58.23 -0.93 32.77
C ARG A 9 56.81 -0.95 32.19
N ARG A 10 56.67 -1.67 31.06
CA ARG A 10 55.57 -2.58 30.68
C ARG A 10 54.27 -2.51 31.53
N LEU A 11 53.23 -1.90 30.97
CA LEU A 11 51.86 -2.43 30.94
C LEU A 11 51.49 -2.44 29.45
N GLY A 12 51.29 -3.55 28.77
CA GLY A 12 50.39 -4.63 29.15
C GLY A 12 49.23 -4.55 28.15
N LEU A 13 49.35 -5.28 27.04
CA LEU A 13 48.30 -5.52 26.05
C LEU A 13 47.00 -5.93 26.78
N LEU A 14 46.09 -4.98 26.98
CA LEU A 14 44.75 -5.22 27.51
C LEU A 14 43.83 -4.07 27.07
N ALA A 15 43.74 -3.88 25.77
CA ALA A 15 42.72 -3.02 25.14
C ALA A 15 42.25 -3.61 23.80
N VAL A 16 42.22 -4.95 23.70
CA VAL A 16 41.60 -5.68 22.58
C VAL A 16 40.57 -6.64 23.15
N SER A 17 39.49 -6.08 23.69
CA SER A 17 38.25 -6.82 23.95
C SER A 17 37.17 -5.85 24.40
N THR A 18 36.00 -5.95 23.76
CA THR A 18 34.73 -5.26 24.06
C THR A 18 34.45 -3.90 23.41
N LEU A 19 34.75 -3.74 22.11
CA LEU A 19 33.77 -3.11 21.21
C LEU A 19 32.96 -4.23 20.53
N ALA A 20 32.15 -4.93 21.33
CA ALA A 20 31.01 -5.64 20.77
C ALA A 20 30.08 -4.54 20.26
N LEU A 21 30.14 -4.29 18.95
CA LEU A 21 29.16 -3.53 18.21
C LEU A 21 27.78 -4.08 18.61
N LEU A 22 27.06 -3.32 19.44
CA LEU A 22 25.62 -3.39 19.50
C LEU A 22 25.15 -2.95 18.10
N GLN A 23 25.15 -3.89 17.16
CA GLN A 23 24.39 -3.72 15.94
C GLN A 23 22.94 -3.76 16.35
N ALA A 24 22.37 -2.58 16.61
CA ALA A 24 20.93 -2.43 16.55
C ALA A 24 20.51 -2.93 15.16
N PRO A 25 19.53 -3.84 15.05
CA PRO A 25 19.00 -4.21 13.75
C PRO A 25 18.52 -2.93 13.07
N ALA A 26 19.19 -2.54 11.99
CA ALA A 26 18.68 -1.52 11.10
C ALA A 26 17.50 -2.15 10.37
N TYR A 27 16.29 -1.95 10.90
CA TYR A 27 15.07 -2.27 10.19
C TYR A 27 15.06 -1.43 8.91
N ALA A 28 14.95 -2.10 7.75
CA ALA A 28 14.98 -1.47 6.45
C ALA A 28 13.67 -0.72 6.21
N GLN A 29 13.51 0.44 6.84
CA GLN A 29 12.29 1.22 6.74
C GLN A 29 12.15 1.84 5.34
N LEU A 30 10.96 1.71 4.76
CA LEU A 30 10.58 2.41 3.53
C LEU A 30 10.69 3.93 3.75
N THR A 31 11.39 4.61 2.84
CA THR A 31 11.43 6.07 2.78
C THR A 31 10.46 6.56 1.72
N ILE A 32 9.62 7.54 2.08
CA ILE A 32 8.63 8.11 1.18
C ILE A 32 9.05 9.52 0.75
N GLU A 33 9.26 9.71 -0.55
CA GLU A 33 9.48 11.03 -1.16
C GLU A 33 8.21 11.44 -1.91
N ILE A 34 7.76 12.68 -1.72
CA ILE A 34 6.58 13.21 -2.42
C ILE A 34 7.05 14.22 -3.47
N THR A 35 6.53 14.10 -4.69
CA THR A 35 6.75 15.05 -5.78
C THR A 35 5.41 15.49 -6.36
N GLY A 36 5.35 16.77 -6.77
CA GLY A 36 4.11 17.43 -7.17
C GLY A 36 3.34 18.03 -6.00
N ALA A 37 2.40 18.92 -6.31
CA ALA A 37 1.50 19.53 -5.34
C ALA A 37 0.12 19.73 -5.97
N GLY A 38 -0.95 19.46 -5.22
CA GLY A 38 -2.31 19.78 -5.65
C GLY A 38 -2.47 21.30 -5.78
N ALA A 39 -3.14 21.75 -6.84
CA ALA A 39 -3.36 23.18 -7.09
C ALA A 39 -4.16 23.87 -5.96
N ASN A 40 -5.06 23.13 -5.29
CA ASN A 40 -5.91 23.61 -4.21
C ASN A 40 -5.73 22.73 -2.97
N ARG A 41 -4.70 23.00 -2.15
CA ARG A 41 -4.48 22.29 -0.89
C ARG A 41 -5.28 22.93 0.24
N ILE A 42 -5.92 22.10 1.07
CA ILE A 42 -6.67 22.51 2.25
C ILE A 42 -5.67 22.88 3.37
N PRO A 43 -5.60 24.14 3.81
CA PRO A 43 -4.77 24.55 4.93
C PRO A 43 -5.33 24.00 6.25
N VAL A 44 -4.57 23.15 6.92
CA VAL A 44 -4.97 22.54 8.19
C VAL A 44 -3.88 22.67 9.23
N ALA A 45 -4.25 23.11 10.42
CA ALA A 45 -3.39 23.10 11.60
C ALA A 45 -3.64 21.82 12.40
N ILE A 46 -2.58 21.09 12.74
CA ILE A 46 -2.63 19.97 13.68
C ILE A 46 -1.83 20.40 14.91
N ALA A 47 -2.51 20.81 15.99
CA ALA A 47 -1.85 21.19 17.24
C ALA A 47 -1.06 20.01 17.83
N GLU A 48 -0.04 20.29 18.64
CA GLU A 48 0.56 19.21 19.44
C GLU A 48 -0.50 18.66 20.38
N PHE A 49 -0.68 17.35 20.40
CA PHE A 49 -1.65 16.75 21.31
C PHE A 49 -1.17 16.90 22.75
N GLY A 50 -2.08 17.24 23.66
CA GLY A 50 -1.79 17.29 25.10
C GLY A 50 -1.61 15.91 25.72
N GLY A 51 -1.12 15.85 26.97
CA GLY A 51 -0.95 14.60 27.72
C GLY A 51 0.50 14.09 27.73
N GLU A 52 0.69 12.76 27.75
CA GLU A 52 2.04 12.17 27.80
C GLU A 52 2.84 12.54 26.53
N THR A 53 3.88 13.37 26.69
CA THR A 53 4.64 13.98 25.58
C THR A 53 5.13 12.96 24.55
N SER A 54 5.63 11.80 25.00
CA SER A 54 6.17 10.78 24.09
C SER A 54 5.08 10.17 23.20
N ALA A 55 3.93 9.86 23.78
CA ALA A 55 2.80 9.25 23.08
C ALA A 55 2.07 10.27 22.19
N ALA A 56 1.88 11.50 22.69
CA ALA A 56 1.31 12.60 21.93
C ALA A 56 2.12 12.93 20.68
N ARG A 57 3.45 12.96 20.79
CA ARG A 57 4.34 13.20 19.64
C ARG A 57 4.19 12.12 18.57
N VAL A 58 4.05 10.85 18.95
CA VAL A 58 3.84 9.74 17.98
C VAL A 58 2.55 9.98 17.18
N VAL A 59 1.43 10.20 17.87
CA VAL A 59 0.13 10.38 17.23
C VAL A 59 0.12 11.63 16.34
N THR A 60 0.59 12.76 16.87
CA THR A 60 0.63 14.03 16.15
C THR A 60 1.50 13.94 14.88
N THR A 61 2.67 13.29 14.98
CA THR A 61 3.57 13.11 13.83
C THR A 61 2.92 12.25 12.74
N VAL A 62 2.21 11.18 13.12
CA VAL A 62 1.50 10.32 12.17
C VAL A 62 0.40 11.11 11.47
N VAL A 63 -0.46 11.82 12.22
CA VAL A 63 -1.56 12.60 11.65
C VAL A 63 -1.07 13.62 10.63
N ARG A 64 -0.02 14.39 10.97
CA ARG A 64 0.57 15.37 10.04
C ARG A 64 1.14 14.69 8.80
N GLY A 65 1.94 13.63 9.00
CA GLY A 65 2.59 12.91 7.91
C GLY A 65 1.61 12.30 6.92
N ASP A 66 0.49 11.75 7.40
CA ASP A 66 -0.57 11.18 6.57
C ASP A 66 -1.26 12.23 5.70
N LEU A 67 -1.75 13.30 6.33
CA LEU A 67 -2.45 14.37 5.63
C LEU A 67 -1.53 15.05 4.62
N GLU A 68 -0.27 15.31 4.97
CA GLU A 68 0.73 15.87 4.05
C GLU A 68 1.02 14.92 2.89
N ARG A 69 1.24 13.63 3.15
CA ARG A 69 1.48 12.62 2.10
C ARG A 69 0.36 12.53 1.09
N SER A 70 -0.89 12.75 1.49
CA SER A 70 -2.01 12.74 0.54
C SER A 70 -1.89 13.77 -0.59
N GLY A 71 -1.08 14.82 -0.40
CA GLY A 71 -0.92 15.92 -1.35
C GLY A 71 -2.12 16.89 -1.41
N LEU A 72 -3.19 16.63 -0.65
CA LEU A 72 -4.39 17.46 -0.58
C LEU A 72 -4.36 18.51 0.53
N PHE A 73 -3.46 18.37 1.50
CA PHE A 73 -3.38 19.27 2.64
C PHE A 73 -2.10 20.09 2.64
N LYS A 74 -2.19 21.30 3.18
CA LYS A 74 -1.05 22.16 3.49
C LYS A 74 -1.02 22.32 5.01
N MET A 75 0.06 21.88 5.65
CA MET A 75 0.22 22.04 7.09
C MET A 75 0.42 23.51 7.44
N VAL A 76 -0.38 24.01 8.38
CA VAL A 76 -0.22 25.35 8.98
C VAL A 76 0.63 25.22 10.25
N ASP A 77 1.61 26.11 10.40
CA ASP A 77 2.49 26.13 11.55
C ASP A 77 1.75 26.52 12.84
N THR A 78 1.84 25.66 13.83
CA THR A 78 1.22 25.81 15.15
C THR A 78 2.17 26.41 16.17
N ASN A 79 3.43 26.68 15.81
CA ASN A 79 4.52 27.07 16.71
C ASN A 79 4.70 26.11 17.90
N GLY A 80 4.38 24.82 17.72
CA GLY A 80 4.43 23.82 18.78
C GLY A 80 3.37 24.01 19.87
N MET A 81 2.31 24.77 19.62
CA MET A 81 1.21 24.95 20.57
C MET A 81 0.53 23.61 20.86
N ALA A 82 0.51 23.24 22.14
CA ALA A 82 -0.21 22.07 22.62
C ALA A 82 -1.66 22.43 22.94
N MET A 83 -2.60 21.63 22.44
CA MET A 83 -4.04 21.80 22.66
C MET A 83 -4.70 20.44 22.86
N THR A 84 -5.73 20.40 23.71
CA THR A 84 -6.54 19.20 23.92
C THR A 84 -7.85 19.28 23.14
N GLU A 85 -8.57 18.17 23.03
CA GLU A 85 -9.90 18.11 22.43
C GLU A 85 -10.93 18.98 23.17
N ALA A 86 -10.65 19.34 24.43
CA ALA A 86 -11.47 20.20 25.25
C ALA A 86 -11.11 21.69 25.13
N SER A 87 -9.98 22.03 24.50
CA SER A 87 -9.60 23.42 24.26
C SER A 87 -10.65 24.13 23.40
N THR A 88 -10.93 25.39 23.72
CA THR A 88 -11.72 26.29 22.88
C THR A 88 -10.76 27.10 22.01
N PRO A 89 -10.75 26.91 20.67
CA PRO A 89 -9.83 27.64 19.81
C PRO A 89 -10.12 29.14 19.79
N VAL A 90 -9.07 29.96 19.83
CA VAL A 90 -9.17 31.38 19.46
C VAL A 90 -9.15 31.44 17.93
N TYR A 91 -10.34 31.40 17.32
CA TYR A 91 -10.49 31.22 15.87
C TYR A 91 -9.78 32.28 15.02
N ASP A 92 -9.75 33.53 15.49
CA ASP A 92 -9.12 34.64 14.77
C ASP A 92 -7.60 34.45 14.65
N ASP A 93 -6.95 33.86 15.65
CA ASP A 93 -5.51 33.54 15.62
C ASP A 93 -5.20 32.46 14.59
N TRP A 94 -6.05 31.45 14.48
CA TRP A 94 -5.88 30.37 13.49
C TRP A 94 -6.16 30.86 12.08
N ARG A 95 -7.16 31.75 11.92
CA ARG A 95 -7.47 32.39 10.64
C ARG A 95 -6.33 33.29 10.19
N SER A 96 -5.70 34.04 11.09
CA SER A 96 -4.57 34.92 10.75
C SER A 96 -3.32 34.14 10.34
N ARG A 97 -3.17 32.90 10.83
CA ARG A 97 -2.17 31.91 10.36
C ARG A 97 -2.54 31.23 9.05
N GLY A 98 -3.74 31.46 8.54
CA GLY A 98 -4.24 30.88 7.29
C GLY A 98 -4.73 29.44 7.40
N ALA A 99 -5.16 28.99 8.57
CA ALA A 99 -5.80 27.68 8.73
C ALA A 99 -7.31 27.75 8.41
N ASP A 100 -7.78 26.83 7.58
CA ASP A 100 -9.22 26.62 7.36
C ASP A 100 -9.80 25.63 8.38
N ALA A 101 -8.97 24.70 8.86
CA ALA A 101 -9.32 23.73 9.88
C ALA A 101 -8.22 23.58 10.95
N LEU A 102 -8.62 23.21 12.16
CA LEU A 102 -7.73 22.93 13.29
C LEU A 102 -8.10 21.59 13.92
N ALA A 103 -7.12 20.71 14.13
CA ALA A 103 -7.25 19.54 14.98
C ALA A 103 -6.50 19.75 16.30
N ALA A 104 -7.18 19.47 17.41
CA ALA A 104 -6.60 19.42 18.75
C ALA A 104 -6.96 18.10 19.43
N GLY A 105 -6.11 17.60 20.32
CA GLY A 105 -6.32 16.27 20.89
C GLY A 105 -5.47 15.99 22.11
N SER A 106 -5.76 14.90 22.80
CA SER A 106 -4.99 14.50 23.97
C SER A 106 -4.74 13.00 23.99
N ILE A 107 -3.61 12.63 24.59
CA ILE A 107 -3.28 11.23 24.90
C ILE A 107 -3.29 11.04 26.41
N GLY A 108 -4.30 10.31 26.88
CA GLY A 108 -4.46 9.90 28.27
C GLY A 108 -4.10 8.43 28.49
N GLU A 109 -4.26 7.99 29.74
CA GLU A 109 -4.16 6.60 30.16
C GLU A 109 -5.46 6.19 30.85
N THR A 110 -6.00 5.05 30.47
CA THR A 110 -7.20 4.47 31.07
C THR A 110 -6.84 3.75 32.37
N PRO A 111 -7.81 3.50 33.28
CA PRO A 111 -7.54 2.84 34.56
C PRO A 111 -6.89 1.45 34.45
N ASP A 112 -7.08 0.76 33.32
CA ASP A 112 -6.49 -0.54 33.00
C ASP A 112 -5.12 -0.46 32.31
N GLY A 113 -4.50 0.74 32.27
CA GLY A 113 -3.14 0.97 31.74
C GLY A 113 -3.05 1.05 30.20
N ARG A 114 -4.20 1.07 29.50
CA ARG A 114 -4.23 1.33 28.05
C ARG A 114 -4.12 2.83 27.76
N LYS A 115 -3.75 3.19 26.54
CA LYS A 115 -3.71 4.58 26.09
C LYS A 115 -5.04 4.98 25.48
N GLU A 116 -5.45 6.23 25.67
CA GLU A 116 -6.64 6.77 25.04
C GLU A 116 -6.27 8.01 24.23
N ALA A 117 -6.44 7.94 22.91
CA ALA A 117 -6.21 9.05 22.00
C ALA A 117 -7.53 9.72 21.66
N ARG A 118 -7.70 10.98 22.08
CA ARG A 118 -8.89 11.80 21.80
C ARG A 118 -8.54 12.93 20.87
N PHE A 119 -9.46 13.30 19.98
CA PHE A 119 -9.30 14.49 19.17
C PHE A 119 -10.62 15.16 18.86
N ARG A 120 -10.54 16.44 18.51
CA ARG A 120 -11.62 17.24 17.96
C ARG A 120 -11.10 18.04 16.77
N LEU A 121 -11.92 18.11 15.73
CA LEU A 121 -11.68 18.88 14.52
C LEU A 121 -12.63 20.08 14.49
N PHE A 122 -12.08 21.25 14.20
CA PHE A 122 -12.78 22.52 14.15
C PHE A 122 -12.70 23.12 12.74
N ASP A 123 -13.80 23.71 12.30
CA ASP A 123 -13.84 24.63 11.15
C ASP A 123 -13.49 26.03 11.67
N VAL A 124 -12.38 26.57 11.20
CA VAL A 124 -11.86 27.86 11.68
C VAL A 124 -12.70 29.03 11.15
N ASN A 125 -13.21 28.90 9.93
CA ASN A 125 -13.96 29.94 9.25
C ASN A 125 -15.39 30.02 9.79
N LYS A 126 -16.06 28.88 9.97
CA LYS A 126 -17.41 28.79 10.52
C LYS A 126 -17.47 28.80 12.05
N GLN A 127 -16.31 28.75 12.71
CA GLN A 127 -16.19 28.71 14.17
C GLN A 127 -17.04 27.59 14.80
N SER A 128 -16.94 26.39 14.23
CA SER A 128 -17.79 25.25 14.59
C SER A 128 -16.97 23.96 14.74
N ILE A 129 -17.57 22.95 15.38
CA ILE A 129 -16.96 21.62 15.51
C ILE A 129 -17.41 20.76 14.32
N LEU A 130 -16.45 20.20 13.58
CA LEU A 130 -16.70 19.29 12.47
C LEU A 130 -16.84 17.83 12.92
N GLY A 131 -16.22 17.48 14.05
CA GLY A 131 -16.29 16.16 14.65
C GLY A 131 -15.17 15.89 15.64
N GLY A 132 -15.10 14.65 16.11
CA GLY A 132 -14.07 14.17 17.01
C GLY A 132 -14.32 12.71 17.40
N SER A 133 -13.32 12.06 17.97
CA SER A 133 -13.44 10.68 18.45
C SER A 133 -12.44 10.39 19.56
N ALA A 134 -12.60 9.23 20.20
CA ALA A 134 -11.72 8.67 21.19
C ALA A 134 -11.36 7.23 20.81
N PHE A 135 -10.09 6.88 20.91
CA PHE A 135 -9.58 5.54 20.60
C PHE A 135 -8.82 4.99 21.80
N VAL A 136 -9.35 3.93 22.39
CA VAL A 136 -8.58 3.15 23.38
C VAL A 136 -7.66 2.20 22.62
N THR A 137 -6.36 2.30 22.90
CA THR A 137 -5.28 1.62 22.18
C THR A 137 -4.18 1.20 23.13
N SER A 138 -3.20 0.44 22.64
CA SER A 138 -1.98 0.13 23.39
C SER A 138 -0.83 1.02 22.94
N LYS A 139 0.23 1.13 23.75
CA LYS A 139 1.42 1.92 23.40
C LYS A 139 2.03 1.51 22.04
N PRO A 140 2.16 0.21 21.69
CA PRO A 140 2.60 -0.21 20.35
C PRO A 140 1.65 0.19 19.20
N MET A 141 0.37 0.44 19.49
CA MET A 141 -0.68 0.74 18.52
C MET A 141 -1.02 2.23 18.44
N LEU A 142 -0.18 3.11 19.01
CA LEU A 142 -0.37 4.56 18.92
C LEU A 142 -0.32 5.07 17.48
N ARG A 143 0.55 4.50 16.63
CA ARG A 143 0.58 4.82 15.20
C ARG A 143 -0.75 4.53 14.51
N ALA A 144 -1.31 3.35 14.75
CA ALA A 144 -2.62 2.97 14.22
C ALA A 144 -3.75 3.92 14.66
N ALA A 145 -3.69 4.42 15.90
CA ALA A 145 -4.61 5.46 16.36
C ALA A 145 -4.41 6.78 15.60
N GLY A 146 -3.16 7.20 15.37
CA GLY A 146 -2.84 8.37 14.54
C GLY A 146 -3.39 8.26 13.12
N HIS A 147 -3.20 7.11 12.45
CA HIS A 147 -3.74 6.86 11.11
C HIS A 147 -5.28 6.97 11.07
N ARG A 148 -5.98 6.41 12.06
CA ARG A 148 -7.44 6.52 12.16
C ARG A 148 -7.92 7.96 12.38
N ILE A 149 -7.19 8.73 13.19
CA ILE A 149 -7.47 10.16 13.37
C ILE A 149 -7.30 10.90 12.03
N ALA A 150 -6.20 10.63 11.31
CA ALA A 150 -5.96 11.21 9.99
C ALA A 150 -7.06 10.84 8.99
N ASP A 151 -7.52 9.58 8.99
CA ASP A 151 -8.61 9.11 8.13
C ASP A 151 -9.90 9.89 8.38
N MET A 152 -10.25 10.09 9.66
CA MET A 152 -11.44 10.88 10.03
C MET A 152 -11.30 12.36 9.66
N ILE A 153 -10.12 12.97 9.86
CA ILE A 153 -9.89 14.37 9.48
C ILE A 153 -10.02 14.52 7.95
N TYR A 154 -9.40 13.60 7.21
CA TYR A 154 -9.48 13.55 5.76
C TYR A 154 -10.93 13.46 5.30
N GLU A 155 -11.68 12.48 5.80
CA GLU A 155 -13.09 12.29 5.42
C GLU A 155 -13.97 13.50 5.75
N LYS A 156 -13.77 14.13 6.91
CA LYS A 156 -14.55 15.32 7.28
C LYS A 156 -14.26 16.53 6.39
N LEU A 157 -13.06 16.66 5.86
CA LEU A 157 -12.65 17.81 5.05
C LEU A 157 -12.80 17.58 3.54
N THR A 158 -12.80 16.32 3.09
CA THR A 158 -12.89 15.97 1.66
C THR A 158 -14.21 15.31 1.26
N GLY A 159 -14.92 14.72 2.23
CA GLY A 159 -16.09 13.87 1.98
C GLY A 159 -15.75 12.45 1.51
N GLU A 160 -14.48 12.06 1.54
CA GLU A 160 -14.01 10.75 1.05
C GLU A 160 -13.27 9.97 2.14
N PRO A 161 -13.40 8.64 2.21
CA PRO A 161 -12.66 7.86 3.21
C PRO A 161 -11.13 8.01 3.04
N GLY A 162 -10.44 8.27 4.16
CA GLY A 162 -8.98 8.23 4.22
C GLY A 162 -8.44 6.80 4.14
N ILE A 163 -7.22 6.65 3.60
CA ILE A 163 -6.56 5.34 3.37
C ILE A 163 -5.34 5.11 4.28
N PHE A 164 -5.12 5.95 5.26
CA PHE A 164 -3.89 5.98 6.03
C PHE A 164 -3.77 4.78 6.97
N SER A 165 -4.91 4.28 7.49
CA SER A 165 -4.93 3.07 8.29
C SER A 165 -4.85 1.76 7.48
N THR A 166 -4.73 1.83 6.16
CA THR A 166 -4.60 0.64 5.30
C THR A 166 -3.19 0.08 5.33
N ARG A 167 -3.01 -1.09 4.72
CA ARG A 167 -1.73 -1.79 4.60
C ARG A 167 -1.39 -2.01 3.14
N VAL A 168 -0.11 -2.18 2.85
CA VAL A 168 0.39 -2.61 1.53
C VAL A 168 1.15 -3.92 1.68
N ALA A 169 1.07 -4.76 0.65
CA ALA A 169 1.90 -5.96 0.53
C ALA A 169 2.80 -5.83 -0.69
N TYR A 170 4.00 -6.39 -0.62
CA TYR A 170 4.96 -6.39 -1.73
C TYR A 170 5.95 -7.53 -1.57
N VAL A 171 6.63 -7.88 -2.65
CA VAL A 171 7.68 -8.90 -2.64
C VAL A 171 9.05 -8.24 -2.68
N VAL A 172 9.93 -8.63 -1.76
CA VAL A 172 11.34 -8.24 -1.74
C VAL A 172 12.20 -9.41 -2.17
N ARG A 173 13.02 -9.22 -3.20
CA ARG A 173 14.13 -10.14 -3.49
C ARG A 173 15.37 -9.66 -2.74
N ALA A 174 15.61 -10.26 -1.58
CA ALA A 174 16.74 -9.93 -0.72
C ALA A 174 18.05 -10.51 -1.24
N SER A 175 18.01 -11.65 -1.94
CA SER A 175 19.15 -12.25 -2.64
C SER A 175 18.69 -13.14 -3.79
N ALA A 176 19.62 -13.77 -4.51
CA ALA A 176 19.28 -14.71 -5.59
C ALA A 176 18.40 -15.89 -5.14
N THR A 177 18.46 -16.26 -3.86
CA THR A 177 17.79 -17.41 -3.26
C THR A 177 16.99 -17.04 -2.01
N ARG A 178 16.57 -15.77 -1.91
CA ARG A 178 15.76 -15.28 -0.78
C ARG A 178 14.73 -14.27 -1.29
N TYR A 179 13.47 -14.70 -1.26
CA TYR A 179 12.29 -13.93 -1.62
C TYR A 179 11.40 -13.81 -0.39
N GLU A 180 10.88 -12.63 -0.17
CA GLU A 180 10.13 -12.30 1.04
C GLU A 180 8.83 -11.61 0.67
N LEU A 181 7.71 -12.07 1.22
CA LEU A 181 6.44 -11.36 1.16
C LEU A 181 6.35 -10.46 2.38
N HIS A 182 6.36 -9.16 2.17
CA HIS A 182 6.28 -8.14 3.21
C HIS A 182 4.89 -7.53 3.27
N ILE A 183 4.52 -7.06 4.46
CA ILE A 183 3.33 -6.27 4.73
C ILE A 183 3.75 -5.08 5.60
N SER A 184 3.35 -3.88 5.22
CA SER A 184 3.57 -2.66 6.01
C SER A 184 2.32 -1.80 6.04
N ASP A 185 2.31 -0.79 6.92
CA ASP A 185 1.32 0.29 6.87
C ASP A 185 1.41 1.01 5.52
N ALA A 186 0.35 1.73 5.11
CA ALA A 186 0.34 2.46 3.84
C ALA A 186 1.48 3.50 3.69
N ASP A 187 2.05 3.94 4.81
CA ASP A 187 3.21 4.83 4.86
C ASP A 187 4.57 4.10 4.96
N GLY A 188 4.56 2.78 4.77
CA GLY A 188 5.75 1.94 4.76
C GLY A 188 6.33 1.60 6.13
N GLN A 189 5.68 2.04 7.21
CA GLN A 189 6.09 1.72 8.58
C GLN A 189 5.54 0.38 9.04
N ASN A 190 6.02 -0.09 10.21
CA ASN A 190 5.56 -1.34 10.82
C ASN A 190 5.66 -2.55 9.86
N GLU A 191 6.73 -2.60 9.06
CA GLU A 191 7.00 -3.69 8.12
C GLU A 191 7.13 -5.04 8.84
N GLN A 192 6.49 -6.05 8.29
CA GLN A 192 6.49 -7.43 8.76
C GLN A 192 6.68 -8.40 7.60
N VAL A 193 7.52 -9.40 7.80
CA VAL A 193 7.70 -10.48 6.83
C VAL A 193 6.63 -11.55 7.06
N ALA A 194 5.68 -11.64 6.13
CA ALA A 194 4.62 -12.64 6.17
C ALA A 194 5.11 -14.02 5.69
N LEU A 195 6.07 -14.08 4.76
CA LEU A 195 6.63 -15.33 4.25
C LEU A 195 8.07 -15.14 3.77
N ILE A 196 8.94 -16.11 4.05
CA ILE A 196 10.28 -16.21 3.47
C ILE A 196 10.36 -17.49 2.65
N SER A 197 10.87 -17.38 1.42
CA SER A 197 11.04 -18.50 0.51
C SER A 197 12.41 -18.47 -0.16
N LYS A 198 12.95 -19.66 -0.46
CA LYS A 198 14.15 -19.82 -1.28
C LYS A 198 13.88 -19.64 -2.78
N GLU A 199 12.61 -19.78 -3.16
CA GLU A 199 12.10 -19.67 -4.52
C GLU A 199 11.15 -18.47 -4.66
N PRO A 200 10.91 -17.98 -5.89
CA PRO A 200 10.06 -16.81 -6.10
C PRO A 200 8.67 -16.91 -5.44
N ILE A 201 8.21 -15.77 -4.96
CA ILE A 201 6.82 -15.48 -4.60
C ILE A 201 6.39 -14.36 -5.52
N ILE A 202 5.22 -14.46 -6.17
CA ILE A 202 4.75 -13.45 -7.12
C ILE A 202 3.24 -13.21 -6.99
N SER A 203 2.81 -12.07 -7.52
CA SER A 203 1.41 -11.67 -7.65
C SER A 203 0.58 -11.79 -6.36
N PRO A 204 0.98 -11.12 -5.25
CA PRO A 204 0.16 -11.09 -4.04
C PRO A 204 -1.16 -10.34 -4.31
N ALA A 205 -2.24 -10.80 -3.70
CA ALA A 205 -3.57 -10.19 -3.80
C ALA A 205 -4.33 -10.29 -2.47
N TRP A 206 -4.80 -9.16 -1.95
CA TRP A 206 -5.58 -9.09 -0.72
C TRP A 206 -6.98 -9.66 -0.90
N SER A 207 -7.45 -10.41 0.10
CA SER A 207 -8.88 -10.67 0.24
C SER A 207 -9.62 -9.36 0.53
N PRO A 208 -10.90 -9.22 0.13
CA PRO A 208 -11.66 -7.98 0.31
C PRO A 208 -11.83 -7.55 1.78
N ASP A 209 -11.68 -8.48 2.72
CA ASP A 209 -11.71 -8.23 4.16
C ASP A 209 -10.33 -7.94 4.79
N GLY A 210 -9.25 -8.01 4.01
CA GLY A 210 -7.89 -7.73 4.48
C GLY A 210 -7.30 -8.78 5.42
N THR A 211 -7.96 -9.94 5.57
CA THR A 211 -7.52 -11.00 6.50
C THR A 211 -6.59 -12.03 5.86
N ARG A 212 -6.59 -12.11 4.52
CA ARG A 212 -5.81 -13.09 3.75
C ARG A 212 -5.06 -12.45 2.60
N LEU A 213 -3.92 -13.03 2.26
CA LEU A 213 -3.21 -12.77 1.00
C LEU A 213 -3.23 -14.04 0.15
N ALA A 214 -3.62 -13.91 -1.12
CA ALA A 214 -3.37 -14.92 -2.12
C ALA A 214 -2.07 -14.61 -2.85
N TYR A 215 -1.30 -15.61 -3.26
CA TYR A 215 -0.07 -15.44 -4.04
C TYR A 215 0.32 -16.75 -4.72
N VAL A 216 1.25 -16.65 -5.67
CA VAL A 216 1.91 -17.80 -6.28
C VAL A 216 3.23 -18.05 -5.55
N SER A 217 3.46 -19.28 -5.13
CA SER A 217 4.75 -19.71 -4.57
C SER A 217 5.36 -20.82 -5.43
N PHE A 218 6.69 -20.73 -5.61
CA PHE A 218 7.50 -21.71 -6.31
C PHE A 218 8.30 -22.63 -5.35
N GLU A 219 8.03 -22.59 -4.04
CA GLU A 219 8.75 -23.38 -3.01
C GLU A 219 8.85 -24.87 -3.35
N ASN A 220 7.83 -25.42 -4.02
CA ASN A 220 7.78 -26.82 -4.45
C ASN A 220 8.34 -27.05 -5.87
N LYS A 221 9.17 -26.13 -6.38
CA LYS A 221 9.76 -26.14 -7.73
C LYS A 221 8.73 -26.17 -8.87
N LYS A 222 7.49 -25.82 -8.56
CA LYS A 222 6.38 -25.60 -9.49
C LYS A 222 5.49 -24.48 -8.93
N PRO A 223 4.77 -23.75 -9.78
CA PRO A 223 3.88 -22.67 -9.33
C PRO A 223 2.63 -23.24 -8.66
N VAL A 224 2.39 -22.84 -7.41
CA VAL A 224 1.20 -23.19 -6.64
C VAL A 224 0.55 -21.92 -6.10
N VAL A 225 -0.76 -21.80 -6.24
CA VAL A 225 -1.53 -20.68 -5.70
C VAL A 225 -1.95 -21.02 -4.28
N TYR A 226 -1.62 -20.14 -3.33
CA TYR A 226 -2.02 -20.25 -1.94
C TYR A 226 -2.96 -19.11 -1.56
N ALA A 227 -3.85 -19.36 -0.59
CA ALA A 227 -4.49 -18.34 0.23
C ALA A 227 -3.93 -18.44 1.66
N HIS A 228 -3.36 -17.36 2.17
CA HIS A 228 -2.62 -17.31 3.43
C HIS A 228 -3.35 -16.40 4.43
N SER A 229 -3.78 -16.98 5.57
CA SER A 229 -4.33 -16.26 6.72
C SER A 229 -3.25 -15.49 7.46
N LEU A 230 -3.41 -14.18 7.57
CA LEU A 230 -2.44 -13.32 8.24
C LEU A 230 -2.48 -13.45 9.77
N ALA A 231 -3.65 -13.73 10.33
CA ALA A 231 -3.81 -13.87 11.79
C ALA A 231 -3.22 -15.19 12.31
N SER A 232 -3.32 -16.27 11.54
CA SER A 232 -2.95 -17.62 12.00
C SER A 232 -1.75 -18.23 11.29
N GLY A 233 -1.23 -17.60 10.24
CA GLY A 233 -0.19 -18.18 9.36
C GLY A 233 -0.64 -19.38 8.54
N LYS A 234 -1.93 -19.75 8.58
CA LYS A 234 -2.45 -20.95 7.89
C LYS A 234 -2.49 -20.69 6.38
N ARG A 235 -1.95 -21.64 5.60
CA ARG A 235 -1.96 -21.61 4.13
C ARG A 235 -2.89 -22.69 3.57
N ILE A 236 -3.79 -22.31 2.67
CA ILE A 236 -4.65 -23.20 1.91
C ILE A 236 -4.15 -23.24 0.47
N VAL A 237 -4.03 -24.43 -0.10
CA VAL A 237 -3.73 -24.60 -1.53
C VAL A 237 -5.00 -24.33 -2.32
N VAL A 238 -5.02 -23.24 -3.09
CA VAL A 238 -6.16 -22.88 -3.95
C VAL A 238 -6.05 -23.56 -5.30
N ALA A 239 -4.85 -23.59 -5.90
CA ALA A 239 -4.63 -24.25 -7.19
C ALA A 239 -3.25 -24.89 -7.27
N ASN A 240 -3.23 -26.17 -7.67
CA ASN A 240 -2.04 -27.01 -7.79
C ASN A 240 -2.19 -28.03 -8.92
N PHE A 241 -2.68 -27.58 -10.07
CA PHE A 241 -2.91 -28.42 -11.23
C PHE A 241 -1.63 -28.61 -12.04
N LYS A 242 -1.64 -29.56 -12.97
CA LYS A 242 -0.55 -29.77 -13.94
C LYS A 242 -0.33 -28.48 -14.75
N GLY A 243 0.93 -28.14 -14.99
CA GLY A 243 1.32 -26.93 -15.73
C GLY A 243 1.45 -25.70 -14.82
N SER A 244 1.13 -24.53 -15.36
CA SER A 244 1.20 -23.26 -14.64
C SER A 244 -0.08 -22.99 -13.84
N ASN A 245 0.08 -22.43 -12.64
CA ASN A 245 -1.00 -21.94 -11.77
C ASN A 245 -0.60 -20.53 -11.30
N SER A 246 -1.27 -19.47 -11.76
CA SER A 246 -0.78 -18.11 -11.50
C SER A 246 -1.86 -17.05 -11.38
N ALA A 247 -1.42 -15.81 -11.11
CA ALA A 247 -2.19 -14.56 -11.10
C ALA A 247 -3.55 -14.66 -10.36
N PRO A 248 -3.54 -14.95 -9.04
CA PRO A 248 -4.77 -14.97 -8.26
C PRO A 248 -5.39 -13.57 -8.13
N ALA A 249 -6.71 -13.49 -8.25
CA ALA A 249 -7.49 -12.30 -7.91
C ALA A 249 -8.75 -12.69 -7.15
N TRP A 250 -8.99 -12.09 -5.99
CA TRP A 250 -10.17 -12.37 -5.19
C TRP A 250 -11.45 -11.83 -5.82
N SER A 251 -12.55 -12.58 -5.71
CA SER A 251 -13.88 -12.02 -5.95
C SER A 251 -14.23 -10.98 -4.87
N PRO A 252 -15.06 -9.96 -5.17
CA PRO A 252 -15.41 -8.92 -4.19
C PRO A 252 -16.10 -9.44 -2.93
N ASP A 253 -16.75 -10.60 -3.01
CA ASP A 253 -17.38 -11.29 -1.88
C ASP A 253 -16.41 -12.16 -1.05
N GLY A 254 -15.15 -12.31 -1.50
CA GLY A 254 -14.11 -13.07 -0.82
C GLY A 254 -14.28 -14.59 -0.84
N ARG A 255 -15.25 -15.12 -1.62
CA ARG A 255 -15.57 -16.56 -1.67
C ARG A 255 -14.77 -17.32 -2.72
N LYS A 256 -14.39 -16.66 -3.81
CA LYS A 256 -13.69 -17.27 -4.94
C LYS A 256 -12.43 -16.48 -5.30
N LEU A 257 -11.57 -17.13 -6.07
CA LEU A 257 -10.46 -16.51 -6.77
C LEU A 257 -10.59 -16.80 -8.25
N ALA A 258 -10.32 -15.79 -9.08
CA ALA A 258 -9.93 -16.00 -10.47
C ALA A 258 -8.44 -16.36 -10.48
N VAL A 259 -8.07 -17.35 -11.28
CA VAL A 259 -6.70 -17.85 -11.42
C VAL A 259 -6.43 -18.19 -12.88
N VAL A 260 -5.15 -18.20 -13.25
CA VAL A 260 -4.70 -18.65 -14.56
C VAL A 260 -4.20 -20.07 -14.44
N LEU A 261 -4.81 -21.00 -15.17
CA LEU A 261 -4.37 -22.40 -15.22
C LEU A 261 -4.01 -22.77 -16.65
N SER A 262 -2.94 -23.56 -16.79
CA SER A 262 -2.59 -24.19 -18.08
C SER A 262 -2.91 -25.70 -18.14
N LYS A 263 -3.76 -26.17 -17.23
CA LYS A 263 -4.05 -27.61 -17.05
C LYS A 263 -4.71 -28.27 -18.27
N ASP A 264 -5.42 -27.49 -19.08
CA ASP A 264 -6.16 -27.95 -20.26
C ASP A 264 -5.50 -27.50 -21.58
N GLY A 265 -4.23 -27.09 -21.53
CA GLY A 265 -3.50 -26.50 -22.67
C GLY A 265 -3.73 -24.99 -22.80
N GLY A 266 -2.64 -24.25 -23.04
CA GLY A 266 -2.62 -22.78 -23.07
C GLY A 266 -2.97 -22.14 -21.71
N SER A 267 -2.66 -20.87 -21.50
CA SER A 267 -3.04 -20.16 -20.26
C SER A 267 -4.48 -19.67 -20.36
N GLN A 268 -5.36 -20.11 -19.46
CA GLN A 268 -6.77 -19.75 -19.46
C GLN A 268 -7.25 -19.29 -18.08
N ILE A 269 -8.33 -18.51 -18.04
CA ILE A 269 -8.91 -18.02 -16.80
C ILE A 269 -9.89 -19.06 -16.24
N PHE A 270 -9.75 -19.33 -14.95
CA PHE A 270 -10.65 -20.16 -14.17
C PHE A 270 -11.09 -19.41 -12.91
N THR A 271 -12.22 -19.80 -12.34
CA THR A 271 -12.55 -19.48 -10.95
C THR A 271 -12.42 -20.71 -10.07
N VAL A 272 -11.98 -20.53 -8.83
CA VAL A 272 -11.86 -21.57 -7.82
C VAL A 272 -12.37 -21.02 -6.49
N ASN A 273 -13.02 -21.84 -5.67
CA ASN A 273 -13.39 -21.44 -4.32
C ASN A 273 -12.13 -21.19 -3.49
N ALA A 274 -12.23 -20.33 -2.47
CA ALA A 274 -11.10 -19.97 -1.61
C ALA A 274 -10.52 -21.16 -0.80
N ASP A 275 -11.26 -22.27 -0.71
CA ASP A 275 -10.83 -23.53 -0.12
C ASP A 275 -10.13 -24.48 -1.12
N GLY A 276 -10.04 -24.10 -2.40
CA GLY A 276 -9.46 -24.89 -3.49
C GLY A 276 -10.46 -25.77 -4.25
N SER A 277 -11.72 -25.82 -3.84
CA SER A 277 -12.77 -26.60 -4.51
C SER A 277 -13.44 -25.83 -5.67
N GLY A 278 -14.35 -26.47 -6.40
CA GLY A 278 -15.26 -25.77 -7.32
C GLY A 278 -14.59 -25.08 -8.52
N VAL A 279 -13.54 -25.69 -9.07
CA VAL A 279 -12.84 -25.17 -10.25
C VAL A 279 -13.78 -25.09 -11.45
N GLN A 280 -13.91 -23.91 -12.05
CA GLN A 280 -14.72 -23.64 -13.23
C GLN A 280 -13.91 -22.85 -14.25
N ARG A 281 -13.94 -23.27 -15.52
CA ARG A 281 -13.26 -22.57 -16.62
C ARG A 281 -14.11 -21.41 -17.11
N LEU A 282 -13.51 -20.24 -17.30
CA LEU A 282 -14.19 -19.05 -17.85
C LEU A 282 -13.84 -18.77 -19.31
N THR A 283 -12.63 -19.11 -19.76
CA THR A 283 -12.19 -18.82 -21.13
C THR A 283 -11.75 -20.10 -21.86
N THR A 284 -12.06 -20.16 -23.15
CA THR A 284 -11.69 -21.25 -24.05
C THR A 284 -11.14 -20.69 -25.36
N ALA A 285 -9.88 -20.27 -25.37
CA ALA A 285 -9.21 -19.79 -26.59
C ALA A 285 -7.83 -20.46 -26.76
N SER A 286 -7.32 -20.48 -27.99
CA SER A 286 -5.91 -20.82 -28.25
C SER A 286 -4.94 -19.74 -27.78
N ALA A 287 -5.43 -18.49 -27.70
CA ALA A 287 -4.75 -17.34 -27.15
C ALA A 287 -4.38 -17.51 -25.67
N ILE A 288 -3.34 -16.81 -25.23
CA ILE A 288 -3.01 -16.65 -23.81
C ILE A 288 -4.05 -15.73 -23.19
N ASN A 289 -4.68 -16.17 -22.10
CA ASN A 289 -5.53 -15.34 -21.24
C ASN A 289 -4.91 -15.34 -19.84
N THR A 290 -4.59 -14.17 -19.30
CA THR A 290 -3.87 -14.02 -18.03
C THR A 290 -4.27 -12.76 -17.25
N GLU A 291 -3.74 -12.59 -16.04
CA GLU A 291 -3.90 -11.41 -15.18
C GLU A 291 -5.37 -11.03 -14.93
N PRO A 292 -6.21 -11.97 -14.45
CA PRO A 292 -7.61 -11.67 -14.21
C PRO A 292 -7.79 -10.66 -13.07
N ASN A 293 -8.85 -9.87 -13.15
CA ASN A 293 -9.32 -8.99 -12.08
C ASN A 293 -10.85 -8.91 -12.13
N PHE A 294 -11.51 -9.14 -11.01
CA PHE A 294 -12.97 -9.00 -10.95
C PHE A 294 -13.38 -7.54 -11.06
N SER A 295 -14.53 -7.29 -11.68
CA SER A 295 -15.24 -6.02 -11.49
C SER A 295 -15.71 -5.89 -10.03
N PRO A 296 -15.84 -4.66 -9.49
CA PRO A 296 -16.26 -4.45 -8.10
C PRO A 296 -17.65 -5.00 -7.78
N ASP A 297 -18.54 -5.07 -8.77
CA ASP A 297 -19.88 -5.68 -8.67
C ASP A 297 -19.86 -7.23 -8.73
N GLY A 298 -18.71 -7.84 -8.99
CA GLY A 298 -18.54 -9.29 -9.08
C GLY A 298 -19.18 -9.94 -10.32
N GLN A 299 -19.64 -9.16 -11.31
CA GLN A 299 -20.35 -9.71 -12.48
C GLN A 299 -19.43 -10.09 -13.64
N SER A 300 -18.24 -9.49 -13.71
CA SER A 300 -17.29 -9.69 -14.81
C SER A 300 -15.86 -9.94 -14.30
N VAL A 301 -15.06 -10.57 -15.15
CA VAL A 301 -13.60 -10.67 -15.00
C VAL A 301 -12.95 -9.96 -16.18
N TYR A 302 -12.13 -8.96 -15.88
CA TYR A 302 -11.23 -8.32 -16.83
C TYR A 302 -9.90 -9.07 -16.85
N PHE A 303 -9.28 -9.19 -18.01
CA PHE A 303 -8.06 -9.98 -18.17
C PHE A 303 -7.28 -9.55 -19.41
N THR A 304 -6.00 -9.89 -19.45
CA THR A 304 -5.11 -9.67 -20.59
C THR A 304 -5.22 -10.85 -21.56
N SER A 305 -5.32 -10.56 -22.87
CA SER A 305 -5.29 -11.57 -23.92
C SER A 305 -4.57 -11.11 -25.17
N ASP A 306 -3.81 -12.02 -25.79
CA ASP A 306 -3.13 -11.83 -27.07
C ASP A 306 -3.95 -12.29 -28.29
N ARG A 307 -5.25 -12.61 -28.11
CA ARG A 307 -6.13 -13.12 -29.17
C ARG A 307 -6.25 -12.22 -30.41
N GLY A 308 -5.96 -10.93 -30.26
CA GLY A 308 -5.95 -9.94 -31.33
C GLY A 308 -4.57 -9.71 -31.95
N GLY A 309 -3.59 -10.57 -31.68
CA GLY A 309 -2.20 -10.45 -32.09
C GLY A 309 -1.29 -9.94 -30.98
N SER A 310 -1.54 -8.72 -30.47
CA SER A 310 -0.82 -8.16 -29.32
C SER A 310 -1.66 -8.22 -28.03
N PRO A 311 -1.02 -8.27 -26.84
CA PRO A 311 -1.72 -8.22 -25.55
C PRO A 311 -2.60 -6.98 -25.41
N GLN A 312 -3.87 -7.23 -25.14
CA GLN A 312 -4.92 -6.25 -24.94
C GLN A 312 -5.83 -6.70 -23.81
N ILE A 313 -6.62 -5.78 -23.27
CA ILE A 313 -7.54 -6.04 -22.17
C ILE A 313 -8.90 -6.44 -22.71
N TYR A 314 -9.45 -7.52 -22.16
CA TYR A 314 -10.77 -8.05 -22.44
C TYR A 314 -11.56 -8.20 -21.14
N ARG A 315 -12.87 -8.40 -21.26
CA ARG A 315 -13.75 -8.78 -20.17
C ARG A 315 -14.63 -9.96 -20.56
N VAL A 316 -14.99 -10.79 -19.59
CA VAL A 316 -15.96 -11.88 -19.73
C VAL A 316 -16.86 -11.91 -18.50
N GLY A 317 -18.10 -12.39 -18.63
CA GLY A 317 -18.97 -12.60 -17.48
C GLY A 317 -18.41 -13.68 -16.55
N VAL A 318 -18.74 -13.63 -15.25
CA VAL A 318 -18.33 -14.67 -14.29
C VAL A 318 -18.96 -16.04 -14.55
N GLY A 319 -20.02 -16.10 -15.35
CA GLY A 319 -20.58 -17.35 -15.89
C GLY A 319 -19.84 -17.89 -17.12
N GLY A 320 -18.84 -17.17 -17.63
CA GLY A 320 -18.22 -17.42 -18.93
C GLY A 320 -18.90 -16.65 -20.05
N GLY A 321 -18.77 -17.15 -21.29
CA GLY A 321 -19.31 -16.54 -22.50
C GLY A 321 -18.24 -15.89 -23.37
N GLU A 322 -18.69 -15.20 -24.43
CA GLU A 322 -17.80 -14.58 -25.40
C GLU A 322 -17.07 -13.36 -24.81
N PRO A 323 -15.73 -13.35 -24.77
CA PRO A 323 -15.00 -12.22 -24.22
C PRO A 323 -15.03 -10.99 -25.13
N GLN A 324 -15.22 -9.82 -24.52
CA GLN A 324 -15.32 -8.53 -25.21
C GLN A 324 -14.04 -7.72 -25.01
N ARG A 325 -13.49 -7.15 -26.09
CA ARG A 325 -12.31 -6.27 -26.01
C ARG A 325 -12.67 -4.96 -25.31
N VAL A 326 -11.79 -4.51 -24.42
CA VAL A 326 -11.95 -3.28 -23.62
C VAL A 326 -10.97 -2.21 -24.08
N SER A 327 -9.70 -2.54 -24.30
CA SER A 327 -8.68 -1.57 -24.72
C SER A 327 -8.51 -1.53 -26.23
N PHE A 328 -8.62 -0.34 -26.81
CA PHE A 328 -8.44 -0.10 -28.25
C PHE A 328 -7.34 0.92 -28.55
N ASP A 329 -7.02 1.78 -27.58
CA ASP A 329 -5.92 2.73 -27.69
C ASP A 329 -4.58 2.06 -27.33
N GLY A 330 -3.55 2.31 -28.14
CA GLY A 330 -2.21 1.74 -27.96
C GLY A 330 -2.06 0.29 -28.44
N SER A 331 -0.81 -0.10 -28.68
CA SER A 331 -0.45 -1.39 -29.30
C SER A 331 -0.28 -2.54 -28.29
N TYR A 332 -0.20 -2.26 -27.00
CA TYR A 332 0.04 -3.25 -25.95
C TYR A 332 -0.51 -2.73 -24.62
N ASN A 333 -1.46 -3.44 -24.03
CA ASN A 333 -2.13 -3.09 -22.78
C ASN A 333 -2.35 -4.33 -21.92
N VAL A 334 -1.89 -4.30 -20.66
CA VAL A 334 -1.85 -5.48 -19.78
C VAL A 334 -2.16 -5.12 -18.32
N THR A 335 -2.32 -6.15 -17.49
CA THR A 335 -2.51 -6.05 -16.04
C THR A 335 -3.68 -5.13 -15.63
N PRO A 336 -4.91 -5.39 -16.10
CA PRO A 336 -6.06 -4.54 -15.77
C PRO A 336 -6.38 -4.58 -14.29
N ARG A 337 -6.72 -3.41 -13.74
CA ARG A 337 -7.18 -3.22 -12.36
C ARG A 337 -8.32 -2.23 -12.37
N LEU A 338 -9.46 -2.62 -11.81
CA LEU A 338 -10.63 -1.74 -11.74
C LEU A 338 -10.54 -0.88 -10.48
N SER A 339 -10.96 0.38 -10.58
CA SER A 339 -11.15 1.23 -9.40
C SER A 339 -12.24 0.63 -8.51
N PRO A 340 -12.22 0.86 -7.19
CA PRO A 340 -13.22 0.33 -6.27
C PRO A 340 -14.67 0.72 -6.61
N ASP A 341 -14.87 1.89 -7.25
CA ASP A 341 -16.18 2.36 -7.70
C ASP A 341 -16.58 1.86 -9.11
N GLY A 342 -15.69 1.12 -9.78
CA GLY A 342 -15.92 0.53 -11.10
C GLY A 342 -15.96 1.52 -12.26
N LYS A 343 -15.59 2.78 -12.05
CA LYS A 343 -15.63 3.82 -13.10
C LYS A 343 -14.37 3.90 -13.94
N SER A 344 -13.23 3.51 -13.37
CA SER A 344 -11.92 3.62 -14.00
C SER A 344 -11.21 2.28 -14.04
N MET A 345 -10.31 2.13 -14.99
CA MET A 345 -9.41 0.98 -15.09
C MET A 345 -7.96 1.45 -15.22
N ALA A 346 -7.12 1.08 -14.27
CA ALA A 346 -5.68 1.21 -14.36
C ALA A 346 -5.10 0.00 -15.11
N PHE A 347 -4.06 0.23 -15.89
CA PHE A 347 -3.36 -0.80 -16.65
C PHE A 347 -1.97 -0.31 -17.05
N ILE A 348 -1.12 -1.25 -17.44
CA ILE A 348 0.19 -0.93 -18.00
C ILE A 348 0.08 -0.90 -19.52
N SER A 349 0.46 0.23 -20.12
CA SER A 349 0.50 0.38 -21.57
C SER A 349 1.93 0.56 -22.08
N ARG A 350 2.23 0.00 -23.26
CA ARG A 350 3.51 0.25 -23.92
C ARG A 350 3.41 1.51 -24.78
N ARG A 351 4.23 2.51 -24.47
CA ARG A 351 4.32 3.79 -25.20
C ARG A 351 5.78 4.08 -25.47
N GLU A 352 6.15 4.27 -26.74
CA GLU A 352 7.52 4.64 -27.14
C GLU A 352 8.60 3.71 -26.55
N GLY A 353 8.29 2.41 -26.49
CA GLY A 353 9.17 1.39 -25.91
C GLY A 353 9.18 1.30 -24.38
N SER A 354 8.56 2.24 -23.66
CA SER A 354 8.40 2.23 -22.20
C SER A 354 7.09 1.58 -21.77
N PHE A 355 7.07 0.93 -20.61
CA PHE A 355 5.86 0.44 -19.94
C PHE A 355 5.43 1.45 -18.89
N ARG A 356 4.25 2.04 -19.06
CA ARG A 356 3.76 3.17 -18.25
C ARG A 356 2.38 2.88 -17.70
N LEU A 357 2.15 3.30 -16.46
CA LEU A 357 0.82 3.32 -15.88
C LEU A 357 -0.10 4.24 -16.67
N SER A 358 -1.25 3.69 -17.06
CA SER A 358 -2.32 4.40 -17.73
C SER A 358 -3.64 4.14 -17.01
N VAL A 359 -4.55 5.11 -17.08
CA VAL A 359 -5.91 4.99 -16.56
C VAL A 359 -6.90 5.29 -17.66
N MET A 360 -7.92 4.43 -17.79
CA MET A 360 -9.04 4.60 -18.69
C MET A 360 -10.30 4.91 -17.87
N ASP A 361 -11.02 5.96 -18.24
CA ASP A 361 -12.41 6.13 -17.83
C ASP A 361 -13.29 5.17 -18.64
N LEU A 362 -14.05 4.30 -17.97
CA LEU A 362 -14.76 3.19 -18.63
C LEU A 362 -16.01 3.64 -19.38
N ALA A 363 -16.56 4.81 -19.05
CA ALA A 363 -17.73 5.37 -19.72
C ALA A 363 -17.34 6.05 -21.05
N SER A 364 -16.39 6.97 -21.01
CA SER A 364 -15.92 7.75 -22.16
C SER A 364 -14.84 7.03 -22.99
N ARG A 365 -14.18 6.02 -22.41
CA ARG A 365 -12.99 5.34 -22.98
C ARG A 365 -11.76 6.23 -23.13
N GLN A 366 -11.77 7.43 -22.53
CA GLN A 366 -10.61 8.31 -22.53
C GLN A 366 -9.47 7.67 -21.72
N VAL A 367 -8.27 7.68 -22.28
CA VAL A 367 -7.04 7.17 -21.65
C VAL A 367 -6.11 8.33 -21.29
N GLN A 368 -5.60 8.30 -20.06
CA GLN A 368 -4.55 9.19 -19.58
C GLN A 368 -3.34 8.36 -19.13
N VAL A 369 -2.14 8.77 -19.53
CA VAL A 369 -0.89 8.22 -19.00
C VAL A 369 -0.51 9.00 -17.75
N LEU A 370 -0.23 8.31 -16.63
CA LEU A 370 -0.01 8.94 -15.32
C LEU A 370 1.47 9.06 -14.94
N THR A 371 2.33 8.26 -15.58
CA THR A 371 3.74 8.16 -15.22
C THR A 371 4.65 8.41 -16.40
N ASP A 372 5.87 8.83 -16.07
CA ASP A 372 6.99 9.10 -16.95
C ASP A 372 8.14 8.08 -16.79
N SER A 373 7.98 7.13 -15.87
CA SER A 373 8.86 5.97 -15.67
C SER A 373 8.83 5.00 -16.88
N HIS A 374 9.74 4.03 -16.86
CA HIS A 374 10.04 3.19 -18.03
C HIS A 374 9.59 1.73 -17.91
N LYS A 375 9.42 1.21 -16.69
CA LYS A 375 9.18 -0.20 -16.42
C LYS A 375 8.12 -0.36 -15.32
N ASP A 376 6.99 0.31 -15.50
CA ASP A 376 5.88 0.19 -14.55
C ASP A 376 5.23 -1.19 -14.66
N GLU A 377 4.93 -1.76 -13.50
CA GLU A 377 4.27 -3.05 -13.40
C GLU A 377 3.30 -3.09 -12.20
N SER A 378 2.40 -4.08 -12.25
CA SER A 378 1.52 -4.48 -11.15
C SER A 378 0.78 -3.31 -10.46
N PRO A 379 -0.06 -2.55 -11.18
CA PRO A 379 -0.87 -1.51 -10.56
C PRO A 379 -1.80 -2.08 -9.49
N SER A 380 -2.10 -1.26 -8.48
CA SER A 380 -3.03 -1.57 -7.41
C SER A 380 -3.67 -0.31 -6.85
N PHE A 381 -4.99 -0.19 -6.96
CA PHE A 381 -5.73 0.95 -6.42
C PHE A 381 -5.75 0.94 -4.89
N SER A 382 -5.61 2.11 -4.28
CA SER A 382 -6.05 2.33 -2.90
C SER A 382 -7.55 2.09 -2.76
N PRO A 383 -8.07 1.72 -1.58
CA PRO A 383 -9.48 1.33 -1.43
C PRO A 383 -10.47 2.50 -1.58
N ASN A 384 -10.02 3.75 -1.52
CA ASN A 384 -10.83 4.93 -1.90
C ASN A 384 -10.69 5.30 -3.41
N GLY A 385 -9.88 4.58 -4.18
CA GLY A 385 -9.66 4.81 -5.61
C GLY A 385 -8.83 6.05 -5.97
N ARG A 386 -8.26 6.77 -5.00
CA ARG A 386 -7.54 8.03 -5.24
C ARG A 386 -6.07 7.88 -5.57
N MET A 387 -5.44 6.78 -5.13
CA MET A 387 -4.04 6.48 -5.40
C MET A 387 -3.91 5.13 -6.10
N ILE A 388 -2.86 4.98 -6.90
CA ILE A 388 -2.47 3.72 -7.54
C ILE A 388 -1.02 3.44 -7.17
N LEU A 389 -0.78 2.33 -6.48
CA LEU A 389 0.54 1.79 -6.19
C LEU A 389 1.02 0.95 -7.39
N ILE A 390 2.29 1.11 -7.75
CA ILE A 390 2.99 0.37 -8.81
C ILE A 390 4.38 -0.03 -8.32
N ALA A 391 4.96 -1.04 -8.97
CA ALA A 391 6.40 -1.23 -8.95
C ALA A 391 7.00 -0.63 -10.23
N THR A 392 8.21 -0.07 -10.12
CA THR A 392 8.99 0.46 -11.24
C THR A 392 10.47 0.26 -10.97
N GLU A 393 11.32 0.46 -11.97
CA GLU A 393 12.78 0.39 -11.84
C GLU A 393 13.41 1.79 -11.72
N GLN A 394 14.34 1.95 -10.78
CA GLN A 394 15.22 3.11 -10.67
C GLN A 394 16.66 2.66 -10.40
N GLY A 395 17.61 3.13 -11.20
CA GLY A 395 19.03 2.73 -11.06
C GLY A 395 19.25 1.22 -11.17
N GLY A 396 18.41 0.51 -11.94
CA GLY A 396 18.46 -0.95 -12.09
C GLY A 396 17.87 -1.75 -10.92
N ARG A 397 17.18 -1.10 -9.97
CA ARG A 397 16.50 -1.75 -8.84
C ARG A 397 15.01 -1.44 -8.85
N GLY A 398 14.19 -2.44 -8.52
CA GLY A 398 12.77 -2.31 -8.30
C GLY A 398 12.46 -1.51 -7.03
N VAL A 399 11.60 -0.51 -7.18
CA VAL A 399 11.10 0.38 -6.14
C VAL A 399 9.57 0.47 -6.25
N LEU A 400 8.93 0.90 -5.17
CA LEU A 400 7.49 1.17 -5.19
C LEU A 400 7.25 2.64 -5.47
N SER A 401 6.15 2.94 -6.15
CA SER A 401 5.66 4.30 -6.33
C SER A 401 4.14 4.32 -6.25
N ALA A 402 3.57 5.34 -5.62
CA ALA A 402 2.14 5.59 -5.65
C ALA A 402 1.85 6.90 -6.38
N VAL A 403 0.85 6.91 -7.24
CA VAL A 403 0.45 8.10 -8.00
C VAL A 403 -1.04 8.36 -7.85
N SER A 404 -1.43 9.62 -7.72
CA SER A 404 -2.84 9.99 -7.69
C SER A 404 -3.51 9.68 -9.03
N ILE A 405 -4.82 9.40 -9.02
CA ILE A 405 -5.56 9.06 -10.23
C ILE A 405 -5.56 10.18 -11.29
N ASP A 406 -5.31 11.43 -10.90
CA ASP A 406 -5.16 12.58 -11.79
C ASP A 406 -3.70 12.83 -12.26
N GLY A 407 -2.75 12.04 -11.76
CA GLY A 407 -1.32 12.10 -12.10
C GLY A 407 -0.52 13.23 -11.43
N ARG A 408 -1.14 14.03 -10.55
CA ARG A 408 -0.52 15.24 -9.99
C ARG A 408 0.35 15.01 -8.77
N ILE A 409 0.05 13.99 -7.98
CA ILE A 409 0.80 13.62 -6.78
C ILE A 409 1.52 12.30 -7.05
N LYS A 410 2.83 12.29 -6.90
CA LYS A 410 3.65 11.09 -7.02
C LYS A 410 4.44 10.89 -5.74
N GLN A 411 4.24 9.75 -5.11
CA GLN A 411 5.00 9.27 -3.97
C GLN A 411 5.97 8.18 -4.45
N ARG A 412 7.20 8.24 -4.00
CA ARG A 412 8.19 7.18 -4.20
C ARG A 412 8.45 6.52 -2.86
N LEU A 413 8.40 5.19 -2.84
CA LEU A 413 8.58 4.36 -1.67
C LEU A 413 9.82 3.48 -1.91
N SER A 414 10.95 3.89 -1.35
CA SER A 414 12.24 3.23 -1.53
C SER A 414 12.61 2.43 -0.29
N ILE A 415 12.96 1.14 -0.45
CA ILE A 415 13.65 0.38 0.61
C ILE A 415 15.17 0.51 0.45
N THR A 416 15.87 0.54 1.58
CA THR A 416 17.34 0.63 1.61
C THR A 416 18.02 -0.64 1.10
N ALA A 417 17.37 -1.82 1.21
CA ALA A 417 17.97 -3.11 0.87
C ALA A 417 17.01 -4.04 0.12
N GLY A 418 17.35 -4.41 -1.11
CA GLY A 418 16.61 -5.39 -1.91
C GLY A 418 15.94 -4.80 -3.15
N ASP A 419 15.35 -5.69 -3.95
CA ASP A 419 14.66 -5.38 -5.20
C ASP A 419 13.16 -5.64 -5.03
N VAL A 420 12.36 -4.57 -4.98
CA VAL A 420 10.92 -4.61 -4.67
C VAL A 420 10.09 -4.75 -5.93
N ARG A 421 9.06 -5.59 -5.84
CA ARG A 421 8.16 -5.90 -6.95
C ARG A 421 6.76 -6.23 -6.45
N GLU A 422 5.84 -6.33 -7.40
CA GLU A 422 4.53 -6.97 -7.20
C GLU A 422 3.72 -6.41 -6.02
N PRO A 423 3.49 -5.09 -5.95
CA PRO A 423 2.72 -4.51 -4.87
C PRO A 423 1.23 -4.84 -4.94
N ALA A 424 0.59 -4.85 -3.78
CA ALA A 424 -0.85 -4.90 -3.63
C ALA A 424 -1.29 -3.99 -2.48
N TRP A 425 -2.13 -3.00 -2.77
CA TRP A 425 -2.78 -2.17 -1.76
C TRP A 425 -3.91 -2.95 -1.08
N GLY A 426 -3.91 -2.97 0.24
CA GLY A 426 -4.93 -3.62 1.05
C GLY A 426 -6.24 -2.85 1.11
N PRO A 427 -7.35 -3.52 1.46
CA PRO A 427 -8.64 -2.88 1.65
C PRO A 427 -8.64 -2.01 2.92
N PHE A 428 -9.74 -1.29 3.15
CA PHE A 428 -10.02 -0.72 4.47
C PHE A 428 -10.01 -1.83 5.53
N ASN A 429 -9.37 -1.57 6.66
CA ASN A 429 -9.49 -2.46 7.82
C ASN A 429 -10.92 -2.34 8.38
N LYS A 430 -11.62 -3.46 8.51
CA LYS A 430 -12.94 -3.52 9.17
C LYS A 430 -12.83 -3.59 10.68
#